data_AF-A0A5J4TH15-F1
#
_entry.id   AF-A0A5J4TH15-F1
#
_cell.length_a   1.000
_cell.length_b   1.000
_cell.length_c   1.000
_cell.angle_alpha   90.00
_cell.angle_beta   90.00
_cell.angle_gamma   90.00
#
_symmetry.space_group_name_H-M   'P 1'
#
loop_
_entity.id
_entity.type
_entity.pdbx_description
1 polymer ?
#
loop_
_entity_poly.entity_id
_entity_poly.type
_entity_poly.pdbx_seq_one_letter_code
_entity_poly.pdbx_strand_id
1 'polypeptide(L)'
;QSLDTAETGANIASKNLLSVNDTTNLYTNETYGVLYMGIRTEDVNNGQNNPSKHCPLFTTCNIGEYYVKTGGDNSKGCLDSSINHCLDFSADNLKDPSNLNSDGKYIVYVVDSTTIPNKLEITQASTKFPRTFRNDGESSTAFRPIEYGTNGQFDINGGNVLFNYINFVIANNSGSMILIRTQTSQASLQNCQLKNISTVIDLITINANAGDVSITSCTFGTTTYGISSTMSRVISASVGGSVAQQLEISNSSFTQCTNSNGNGGAMHLEIGSGGEVQLSEVKMSECQGTNGGGIYSTISGSGKLTIKDGCQFSSCSSSNGNGGAIYAVLNSISDNGGIFIINTTTSSQSTFNLCEASLLGGAIYLDLSSGTENKYDLT
;
A
#
# COMPACT_ATOMS: atom_id res chain seq x y z
N GLN A 1 -21.70 12.17 -30.58
CA GLN A 1 -22.53 11.12 -29.95
C GLN A 1 -22.34 9.83 -30.72
N SER A 2 -22.18 8.71 -30.03
CA SER A 2 -22.14 7.40 -30.67
C SER A 2 -23.01 6.41 -29.91
N LEU A 3 -23.64 5.48 -30.64
CA LEU A 3 -24.36 4.36 -30.07
C LEU A 3 -23.39 3.35 -29.43
N ASP A 4 -22.19 3.22 -29.99
CA ASP A 4 -21.11 2.40 -29.46
C ASP A 4 -19.78 3.18 -29.51
N THR A 5 -19.34 3.67 -28.36
CA THR A 5 -18.09 4.42 -28.23
C THR A 5 -16.86 3.58 -28.57
N ALA A 6 -16.87 2.28 -28.25
CA ALA A 6 -15.74 1.39 -28.50
C ALA A 6 -15.61 1.09 -30.00
N GLU A 7 -16.73 0.79 -30.67
CA GLU A 7 -16.76 0.62 -32.13
C GLU A 7 -16.34 1.91 -32.85
N THR A 8 -16.74 3.08 -32.32
CA THR A 8 -16.34 4.37 -32.88
C THR A 8 -14.85 4.61 -32.76
N GLY A 9 -14.27 4.34 -31.60
CA GLY A 9 -12.83 4.45 -31.40
C GLY A 9 -12.03 3.46 -32.26
N ALA A 10 -12.52 2.22 -32.40
CA ALA A 10 -11.93 1.23 -33.32
C ALA A 10 -11.97 1.70 -34.78
N ASN A 11 -13.06 2.35 -35.21
CA ASN A 11 -13.17 2.96 -36.53
C ASN A 11 -12.21 4.15 -36.72
N ILE A 12 -12.06 5.00 -35.70
CA ILE A 12 -11.11 6.11 -35.73
C ILE A 12 -9.67 5.58 -35.85
N ALA A 13 -9.32 4.56 -35.06
CA ALA A 13 -8.00 3.95 -35.08
C ALA A 13 -7.71 3.24 -36.40
N SER A 14 -8.61 2.37 -36.88
CA SER A 14 -8.41 1.60 -38.13
C SER A 14 -8.32 2.48 -39.38
N LYS A 15 -8.98 3.64 -39.38
CA LYS A 15 -8.98 4.59 -40.50
C LYS A 15 -8.01 5.76 -40.30
N ASN A 16 -7.23 5.77 -39.21
CA ASN A 16 -6.32 6.86 -38.85
C ASN A 16 -6.98 8.25 -38.88
N LEU A 17 -8.22 8.37 -38.40
CA LEU A 17 -8.99 9.61 -38.51
C LEU A 17 -8.56 10.69 -37.51
N LEU A 18 -7.78 10.32 -36.48
CA LEU A 18 -7.23 11.24 -35.50
C LEU A 18 -5.71 11.13 -35.47
N SER A 19 -5.01 12.25 -35.46
CA SER A 19 -3.58 12.27 -35.16
C SER A 19 -3.28 13.43 -34.24
N VAL A 20 -2.27 13.26 -33.40
CA VAL A 20 -1.74 14.30 -32.54
C VAL A 20 -0.28 14.45 -32.89
N ASN A 21 0.16 15.69 -33.09
CA ASN A 21 1.53 15.97 -33.49
C ASN A 21 2.50 15.32 -32.49
N ASP A 22 3.58 14.74 -33.00
CA ASP A 22 4.61 14.05 -32.20
C ASP A 22 4.12 12.83 -31.38
N THR A 23 2.92 12.32 -31.65
CA THR A 23 2.37 11.11 -30.98
C THR A 23 2.22 9.96 -31.97
N THR A 24 3.07 8.94 -31.85
CA THR A 24 3.12 7.79 -32.79
C THR A 24 2.28 6.60 -32.38
N ASN A 25 1.82 6.56 -31.13
CA ASN A 25 1.09 5.44 -30.53
C ASN A 25 -0.26 5.87 -29.93
N LEU A 26 -0.89 6.92 -30.48
CA LEU A 26 -2.11 7.52 -29.96
C LEU A 26 -3.21 6.52 -29.54
N TYR A 27 -3.41 5.47 -30.34
CA TYR A 27 -4.46 4.47 -30.18
C TYR A 27 -4.09 3.29 -29.28
N THR A 28 -2.79 3.06 -29.08
CA THR A 28 -2.25 1.88 -28.39
C THR A 28 -1.51 2.22 -27.12
N ASN A 29 -1.16 3.49 -26.93
CA ASN A 29 -0.52 3.99 -25.73
C ASN A 29 -1.50 3.98 -24.56
N GLU A 30 -1.08 3.36 -23.47
CA GLU A 30 -1.92 3.16 -22.29
C GLU A 30 -2.30 4.46 -21.59
N THR A 31 -1.46 5.50 -21.64
CA THR A 31 -1.72 6.82 -21.09
C THR A 31 -2.72 7.60 -21.95
N TYR A 32 -2.56 7.58 -23.27
CA TYR A 32 -3.43 8.34 -24.17
C TYR A 32 -4.82 7.71 -24.35
N GLY A 33 -4.91 6.38 -24.30
CA GLY A 33 -6.15 5.67 -24.60
C GLY A 33 -7.34 6.01 -23.70
N VAL A 34 -7.10 6.64 -22.54
CA VAL A 34 -8.10 7.05 -21.55
C VAL A 34 -8.41 8.55 -21.56
N LEU A 35 -7.63 9.34 -22.30
CA LEU A 35 -7.82 10.79 -22.38
C LEU A 35 -8.82 11.17 -23.47
N TYR A 36 -8.96 10.33 -24.49
CA TYR A 36 -9.95 10.51 -25.55
C TYR A 36 -11.23 9.83 -25.13
N MET A 37 -12.22 10.65 -24.77
CA MET A 37 -13.45 10.22 -24.14
C MET A 37 -14.65 10.46 -25.05
N GLY A 38 -15.55 9.48 -25.13
CA GLY A 38 -16.77 9.49 -25.91
C GLY A 38 -17.96 9.35 -24.99
N ILE A 39 -19.01 10.11 -25.25
CA ILE A 39 -20.25 10.06 -24.48
C ILE A 39 -21.23 9.09 -25.14
N ARG A 40 -21.84 8.21 -24.34
CA ARG A 40 -22.91 7.32 -24.82
C ARG A 40 -24.13 8.17 -25.19
N THR A 41 -24.84 7.77 -26.25
CA THR A 41 -25.98 8.55 -26.77
C THR A 41 -27.10 8.75 -25.74
N GLU A 42 -27.28 7.79 -24.83
CA GLU A 42 -28.25 7.85 -23.73
C GLU A 42 -27.86 8.82 -22.59
N ASP A 43 -26.61 9.25 -22.53
CA ASP A 43 -26.05 10.12 -21.48
C ASP A 43 -25.82 11.57 -21.95
N VAL A 44 -26.22 11.89 -23.18
CA VAL A 44 -26.05 13.22 -23.77
C VAL A 44 -26.86 14.26 -23.01
N ASN A 45 -26.17 15.28 -22.48
CA ASN A 45 -26.78 16.50 -21.97
C ASN A 45 -26.13 17.75 -22.62
N ASN A 46 -26.54 18.95 -22.22
CA ASN A 46 -26.08 20.24 -22.79
C ASN A 46 -24.60 20.59 -22.48
N GLY A 47 -23.69 19.62 -22.47
CA GLY A 47 -22.25 19.82 -22.24
C GLY A 47 -21.87 20.00 -20.76
N GLN A 48 -22.70 19.54 -19.82
CA GLN A 48 -22.39 19.46 -18.39
C GLN A 48 -22.14 18.00 -18.02
N ASN A 49 -21.05 17.44 -18.50
CA ASN A 49 -20.85 16.01 -18.56
C ASN A 49 -19.94 15.53 -17.42
N ASN A 50 -20.52 14.72 -16.53
CA ASN A 50 -19.78 13.99 -15.48
C ASN A 50 -18.75 13.06 -16.17
N PRO A 51 -17.46 13.07 -15.78
CA PRO A 51 -16.46 12.13 -16.28
C PRO A 51 -16.90 10.66 -16.27
N SER A 52 -17.77 10.25 -15.34
CA SER A 52 -18.30 8.88 -15.23
C SER A 52 -19.26 8.46 -16.35
N LYS A 53 -19.83 9.41 -17.09
CA LYS A 53 -20.71 9.17 -18.26
C LYS A 53 -19.95 9.04 -19.57
N HIS A 54 -18.63 9.05 -19.50
CA HIS A 54 -17.78 8.90 -20.66
C HIS A 54 -17.14 7.52 -20.69
N CYS A 55 -17.00 7.01 -21.91
CA CYS A 55 -16.21 5.84 -22.21
C CYS A 55 -14.90 6.29 -22.87
N PRO A 56 -13.75 5.69 -22.55
CA PRO A 56 -12.58 5.83 -23.39
C PRO A 56 -12.89 5.39 -24.85
N LEU A 57 -12.35 6.12 -25.83
CA LEU A 57 -12.50 5.77 -27.25
C LEU A 57 -11.65 4.55 -27.60
N PHE A 58 -10.38 4.52 -27.17
CA PHE A 58 -9.38 3.57 -27.66
C PHE A 58 -9.11 2.41 -26.70
N THR A 59 -9.99 2.18 -25.72
CA THR A 59 -9.89 1.05 -24.79
C THR A 59 -11.29 0.63 -24.31
N THR A 60 -11.39 -0.44 -23.55
CA THR A 60 -12.66 -0.99 -23.07
C THR A 60 -13.43 0.04 -22.23
N CYS A 61 -14.71 0.24 -22.53
CA CYS A 61 -15.58 1.11 -21.74
C CYS A 61 -16.02 0.40 -20.47
N ASN A 62 -15.15 0.40 -19.47
CA ASN A 62 -15.44 -0.15 -18.16
C ASN A 62 -14.93 0.84 -17.11
N ILE A 63 -15.73 1.89 -16.85
CA ILE A 63 -15.51 2.82 -15.74
C ILE A 63 -16.47 2.41 -14.63
N GLY A 64 -16.01 1.55 -13.73
CA GLY A 64 -16.70 1.22 -12.49
C GLY A 64 -16.35 2.26 -11.44
N GLU A 65 -17.17 3.30 -11.30
CA GLU A 65 -17.11 4.19 -10.14
C GLU A 65 -18.23 3.81 -9.18
N TYR A 66 -17.83 3.47 -7.97
CA TYR A 66 -18.74 3.02 -6.93
C TYR A 66 -18.62 3.89 -5.70
N TYR A 67 -19.70 4.05 -4.97
CA TYR A 67 -19.78 4.95 -3.83
C TYR A 67 -20.35 4.20 -2.63
N VAL A 68 -19.63 4.28 -1.51
CA VAL A 68 -20.02 3.66 -0.23
C VAL A 68 -20.18 4.72 0.86
N LYS A 69 -21.20 4.53 1.70
CA LYS A 69 -21.58 5.47 2.74
C LYS A 69 -22.31 4.78 3.88
N THR A 70 -22.13 5.31 5.08
CA THR A 70 -22.93 5.00 6.26
C THR A 70 -24.43 5.20 5.98
N GLY A 71 -25.24 4.20 6.30
CA GLY A 71 -26.68 4.22 6.00
C GLY A 71 -27.02 4.04 4.53
N GLY A 72 -26.06 3.66 3.68
CA GLY A 72 -26.30 3.21 2.31
C GLY A 72 -27.08 1.89 2.26
N ASP A 73 -27.32 1.39 1.04
CA ASP A 73 -28.12 0.19 0.80
C ASP A 73 -27.44 -0.70 -0.24
N ASN A 74 -27.00 -1.88 0.18
CA ASN A 74 -26.28 -2.84 -0.67
C ASN A 74 -27.15 -3.47 -1.78
N SER A 75 -28.47 -3.27 -1.74
CA SER A 75 -29.36 -3.66 -2.85
C SER A 75 -29.32 -2.66 -4.02
N LYS A 76 -28.63 -1.52 -3.88
CA LYS A 76 -28.46 -0.51 -4.92
C LYS A 76 -27.21 -0.78 -5.78
N GLY A 77 -27.10 -0.03 -6.88
CA GLY A 77 -26.01 -0.15 -7.85
C GLY A 77 -24.62 0.25 -7.34
N CYS A 78 -24.54 1.03 -6.25
CA CYS A 78 -23.35 1.78 -5.82
C CYS A 78 -22.89 2.87 -6.83
N LEU A 79 -23.59 3.11 -7.94
CA LEU A 79 -23.07 3.89 -9.09
C LEU A 79 -23.29 5.42 -9.03
N ASP A 80 -23.96 5.95 -8.00
CA ASP A 80 -24.33 7.36 -7.92
C ASP A 80 -23.95 7.98 -6.58
N SER A 81 -23.12 9.02 -6.64
CA SER A 81 -22.65 9.88 -5.52
C SER A 81 -23.74 10.61 -4.72
N SER A 82 -25.00 10.57 -5.15
CA SER A 82 -26.10 11.32 -4.52
C SER A 82 -27.17 10.43 -3.90
N ILE A 83 -27.52 9.30 -4.54
CA ILE A 83 -28.71 8.51 -4.17
C ILE A 83 -28.43 7.00 -4.11
N ASN A 84 -27.56 6.46 -4.97
CA ASN A 84 -27.33 5.01 -5.06
C ASN A 84 -26.06 4.57 -4.35
N HIS A 85 -25.86 5.00 -3.11
CA HIS A 85 -24.74 4.56 -2.27
C HIS A 85 -24.96 3.14 -1.74
N CYS A 86 -23.90 2.34 -1.76
CA CYS A 86 -23.88 1.08 -1.02
C CYS A 86 -23.48 1.32 0.44
N LEU A 87 -23.93 0.42 1.31
CA LEU A 87 -23.60 0.49 2.73
C LEU A 87 -22.13 0.13 2.96
N ASP A 88 -21.67 -0.96 2.35
CA ASP A 88 -20.39 -1.57 2.65
C ASP A 88 -19.86 -2.49 1.53
N PHE A 89 -18.67 -3.06 1.71
CA PHE A 89 -18.02 -3.95 0.74
C PHE A 89 -18.70 -5.34 0.59
N SER A 90 -19.83 -5.61 1.26
CA SER A 90 -20.63 -6.80 0.99
C SER A 90 -21.60 -6.64 -0.19
N ALA A 91 -21.76 -5.43 -0.72
CA ALA A 91 -22.58 -5.18 -1.91
C ALA A 91 -22.09 -6.00 -3.12
N ASP A 92 -23.03 -6.62 -3.85
CA ASP A 92 -22.69 -7.51 -4.97
C ASP A 92 -21.90 -6.79 -6.06
N ASN A 93 -22.27 -5.55 -6.40
CA ASN A 93 -21.57 -4.77 -7.42
C ASN A 93 -20.09 -4.48 -7.09
N LEU A 94 -19.73 -4.43 -5.79
CA LEU A 94 -18.36 -4.17 -5.36
C LEU A 94 -17.48 -5.42 -5.39
N LYS A 95 -18.08 -6.61 -5.19
CA LYS A 95 -17.35 -7.88 -5.07
C LYS A 95 -17.50 -8.79 -6.30
N ASP A 96 -18.42 -8.48 -7.22
CA ASP A 96 -18.61 -9.23 -8.46
C ASP A 96 -17.30 -9.26 -9.26
N PRO A 97 -16.75 -10.44 -9.60
CA PRO A 97 -15.52 -10.55 -10.39
C PRO A 97 -15.60 -9.87 -11.77
N SER A 98 -16.80 -9.78 -12.36
CA SER A 98 -17.01 -9.05 -13.62
C SER A 98 -16.88 -7.53 -13.49
N ASN A 99 -16.83 -7.02 -12.25
CA ASN A 99 -16.55 -5.62 -11.93
C ASN A 99 -15.17 -5.46 -11.29
N LEU A 100 -14.97 -6.07 -10.12
CA LEU A 100 -13.75 -5.94 -9.33
C LEU A 100 -12.53 -6.49 -10.06
N ASN A 101 -12.69 -7.59 -10.79
CA ASN A 101 -11.57 -8.31 -11.41
C ASN A 101 -11.60 -8.28 -12.95
N SER A 102 -12.44 -7.44 -13.57
CA SER A 102 -12.49 -7.27 -15.03
C SER A 102 -11.45 -6.29 -15.56
N ASP A 103 -11.19 -6.29 -16.86
CA ASP A 103 -10.33 -5.28 -17.47
C ASP A 103 -11.09 -3.94 -17.52
N GLY A 104 -10.54 -2.89 -16.89
CA GLY A 104 -11.26 -1.63 -16.70
C GLY A 104 -10.85 -0.83 -15.47
N LYS A 105 -11.30 0.43 -15.41
CA LYS A 105 -11.18 1.30 -14.24
C LYS A 105 -12.18 0.84 -13.18
N TYR A 106 -11.71 0.69 -11.95
CA TYR A 106 -12.53 0.37 -10.78
C TYR A 106 -12.09 1.28 -9.64
N ILE A 107 -12.98 2.16 -9.22
CA ILE A 107 -12.76 3.08 -8.11
C ILE A 107 -13.93 3.00 -7.15
N VAL A 108 -13.63 2.87 -5.86
CA VAL A 108 -14.60 3.01 -4.79
C VAL A 108 -14.31 4.29 -4.01
N TYR A 109 -15.28 5.20 -4.03
CA TYR A 109 -15.31 6.42 -3.25
C TYR A 109 -16.00 6.18 -1.91
N VAL A 110 -15.28 6.39 -0.82
CA VAL A 110 -15.85 6.39 0.53
C VAL A 110 -16.35 7.81 0.83
N VAL A 111 -17.67 7.98 0.86
CA VAL A 111 -18.32 9.30 0.98
C VAL A 111 -18.21 9.84 2.41
N ASP A 112 -18.49 9.00 3.41
CA ASP A 112 -18.25 9.33 4.83
C ASP A 112 -17.44 8.25 5.55
N SER A 113 -17.97 7.05 5.68
CA SER A 113 -17.38 5.86 6.27
C SER A 113 -18.07 4.59 5.75
N THR A 114 -17.41 3.46 5.89
CA THR A 114 -17.90 2.16 5.41
C THR A 114 -17.26 1.02 6.19
N THR A 115 -17.75 -0.21 6.01
CA THR A 115 -17.17 -1.43 6.58
C THR A 115 -16.67 -2.37 5.48
N ILE A 116 -15.62 -3.14 5.74
CA ILE A 116 -15.27 -4.36 5.01
C ILE A 116 -15.56 -5.56 5.91
N PRO A 117 -16.74 -6.18 5.81
CA PRO A 117 -17.13 -7.24 6.74
C PRO A 117 -16.43 -8.57 6.45
N ASN A 118 -16.05 -8.80 5.20
CA ASN A 118 -15.47 -10.06 4.71
C ASN A 118 -14.30 -9.78 3.75
N LYS A 119 -13.55 -10.84 3.43
CA LYS A 119 -12.47 -10.81 2.45
C LYS A 119 -12.96 -10.31 1.08
N LEU A 120 -12.26 -9.33 0.53
CA LEU A 120 -12.39 -8.84 -0.84
C LEU A 120 -11.15 -9.27 -1.63
N GLU A 121 -11.30 -10.24 -2.53
CA GLU A 121 -10.19 -10.80 -3.30
C GLU A 121 -10.00 -10.08 -4.64
N ILE A 122 -8.80 -9.54 -4.85
CA ILE A 122 -8.43 -8.74 -6.01
C ILE A 122 -7.36 -9.49 -6.81
N THR A 123 -7.69 -9.85 -8.04
CA THR A 123 -6.84 -10.64 -8.94
C THR A 123 -6.49 -9.92 -10.24
N GLN A 124 -7.04 -8.72 -10.48
CA GLN A 124 -6.77 -7.94 -11.70
C GLN A 124 -5.41 -7.25 -11.67
N ALA A 125 -4.45 -7.79 -12.42
CA ALA A 125 -3.06 -7.34 -12.51
C ALA A 125 -2.83 -6.07 -13.36
N SER A 126 -3.88 -5.43 -13.86
CA SER A 126 -3.76 -4.27 -14.75
C SER A 126 -2.92 -3.15 -14.12
N THR A 127 -1.77 -2.84 -14.73
CA THR A 127 -0.90 -1.72 -14.34
C THR A 127 -1.49 -0.36 -14.73
N LYS A 128 -2.42 -0.35 -15.70
CA LYS A 128 -3.07 0.84 -16.23
C LYS A 128 -4.09 1.45 -15.25
N PHE A 129 -4.84 0.60 -14.55
CA PHE A 129 -5.89 1.02 -13.65
C PHE A 129 -5.83 0.24 -12.33
N PRO A 130 -5.08 0.75 -11.34
CA PRO A 130 -5.13 0.15 -10.02
C PRO A 130 -6.56 0.21 -9.48
N ARG A 131 -6.97 -0.86 -8.79
CA ARG A 131 -8.20 -0.86 -8.00
C ARG A 131 -8.06 0.18 -6.92
N THR A 132 -8.81 1.26 -7.07
CA THR A 132 -8.61 2.44 -6.25
C THR A 132 -9.67 2.52 -5.18
N PHE A 133 -9.26 2.62 -3.92
CA PHE A 133 -10.13 2.87 -2.79
C PHE A 133 -9.73 4.21 -2.19
N ARG A 134 -10.62 5.20 -2.29
CA ARG A 134 -10.27 6.58 -1.92
C ARG A 134 -11.43 7.34 -1.30
N ASN A 135 -11.12 8.48 -0.70
CA ASN A 135 -12.13 9.45 -0.29
C ASN A 135 -12.90 10.04 -1.49
N ASP A 136 -14.15 10.42 -1.26
CA ASP A 136 -14.96 11.15 -2.24
C ASP A 136 -14.46 12.59 -2.46
N GLY A 137 -14.53 13.04 -3.73
CA GLY A 137 -14.02 14.33 -4.22
C GLY A 137 -12.54 14.31 -4.63
N GLU A 138 -12.25 14.52 -5.91
CA GLU A 138 -10.89 14.40 -6.45
C GLU A 138 -9.85 15.31 -5.79
N SER A 139 -10.26 16.51 -5.35
CA SER A 139 -9.44 17.50 -4.65
C SER A 139 -9.49 17.38 -3.12
N SER A 140 -10.27 16.44 -2.59
CA SER A 140 -10.44 16.27 -1.14
C SER A 140 -9.21 15.61 -0.53
N THR A 141 -8.77 16.12 0.62
CA THR A 141 -7.72 15.50 1.45
C THR A 141 -8.28 14.93 2.75
N ALA A 142 -9.62 14.84 2.86
CA ALA A 142 -10.26 14.32 4.04
C ALA A 142 -10.10 12.80 4.13
N PHE A 143 -9.56 12.30 5.24
CA PHE A 143 -9.46 10.88 5.48
C PHE A 143 -10.83 10.24 5.71
N ARG A 144 -11.08 9.09 5.06
CA ARG A 144 -12.36 8.38 5.15
C ARG A 144 -12.19 7.00 5.76
N PRO A 145 -12.91 6.67 6.84
CA PRO A 145 -12.70 5.40 7.50
C PRO A 145 -13.29 4.21 6.76
N ILE A 146 -12.48 3.15 6.66
CA ILE A 146 -12.91 1.80 6.32
C ILE A 146 -12.71 0.94 7.56
N GLU A 147 -13.82 0.49 8.15
CA GLU A 147 -13.84 -0.35 9.34
C GLU A 147 -13.77 -1.83 8.97
N TYR A 148 -12.86 -2.57 9.60
CA TYR A 148 -12.66 -3.99 9.30
C TYR A 148 -13.46 -4.85 10.26
N GLY A 149 -14.42 -5.59 9.71
CA GLY A 149 -15.13 -6.65 10.42
C GLY A 149 -14.20 -7.83 10.71
N THR A 150 -14.72 -8.86 11.38
CA THR A 150 -13.90 -10.00 11.83
C THR A 150 -13.09 -10.68 10.73
N ASN A 151 -13.70 -10.85 9.55
CA ASN A 151 -13.07 -11.47 8.39
C ASN A 151 -12.72 -10.43 7.31
N GLY A 152 -12.78 -9.13 7.63
CA GLY A 152 -12.49 -8.06 6.69
C GLY A 152 -11.04 -8.12 6.22
N GLN A 153 -10.78 -8.16 4.92
CA GLN A 153 -9.43 -8.18 4.39
C GLN A 153 -9.44 -7.76 2.93
N PHE A 154 -8.52 -6.90 2.51
CA PHE A 154 -8.19 -6.75 1.11
C PHE A 154 -7.13 -7.80 0.76
N ASP A 155 -7.55 -8.86 0.06
CA ASP A 155 -6.71 -9.98 -0.36
C ASP A 155 -6.24 -9.75 -1.80
N ILE A 156 -5.02 -9.24 -1.96
CA ILE A 156 -4.42 -8.88 -3.23
C ILE A 156 -3.66 -10.11 -3.76
N ASN A 157 -4.31 -10.84 -4.68
CA ASN A 157 -3.90 -12.13 -5.23
C ASN A 157 -3.71 -12.05 -6.76
N GLY A 158 -2.78 -11.19 -7.17
CA GLY A 158 -2.49 -10.83 -8.54
C GLY A 158 -3.06 -9.48 -8.97
N GLY A 159 -3.56 -8.68 -8.04
CA GLY A 159 -4.13 -7.36 -8.29
C GLY A 159 -3.13 -6.20 -8.23
N ASN A 160 -3.39 -5.10 -8.94
CA ASN A 160 -2.77 -3.79 -8.66
C ASN A 160 -3.76 -2.89 -7.89
N VAL A 161 -3.38 -2.40 -6.71
CA VAL A 161 -4.30 -1.69 -5.80
C VAL A 161 -3.73 -0.36 -5.34
N LEU A 162 -4.57 0.67 -5.28
CA LEU A 162 -4.26 1.99 -4.74
C LEU A 162 -5.23 2.33 -3.60
N PHE A 163 -4.69 2.59 -2.41
CA PHE A 163 -5.43 3.24 -1.33
C PHE A 163 -5.00 4.70 -1.24
N ASN A 164 -5.96 5.63 -1.21
CA ASN A 164 -5.64 7.06 -1.07
C ASN A 164 -6.58 7.79 -0.10
N TYR A 165 -6.05 8.49 0.90
CA TYR A 165 -6.84 9.17 1.94
C TYR A 165 -7.79 8.25 2.72
N ILE A 166 -7.36 7.01 2.97
CA ILE A 166 -8.12 6.06 3.78
C ILE A 166 -7.64 6.09 5.22
N ASN A 167 -8.60 6.15 6.15
CA ASN A 167 -8.37 5.87 7.57
C ASN A 167 -8.71 4.40 7.82
N PHE A 168 -7.72 3.55 8.02
CA PHE A 168 -7.95 2.17 8.37
C PHE A 168 -8.45 2.10 9.83
N VAL A 169 -9.56 1.41 10.07
CA VAL A 169 -10.16 1.27 11.41
C VAL A 169 -10.37 -0.20 11.73
N ILE A 170 -9.89 -0.64 12.89
CA ILE A 170 -10.02 -2.02 13.35
C ILE A 170 -11.14 -2.07 14.39
N ALA A 171 -12.17 -2.88 14.12
CA ALA A 171 -13.21 -3.15 15.10
C ALA A 171 -12.91 -4.45 15.86
N ASN A 172 -12.90 -5.59 15.16
CA ASN A 172 -12.74 -6.92 15.77
C ASN A 172 -12.12 -7.91 14.77
N ASN A 173 -11.03 -7.55 14.11
CA ASN A 173 -10.46 -8.33 13.01
C ASN A 173 -9.50 -9.45 13.49
N SER A 174 -9.53 -10.61 12.83
CA SER A 174 -8.73 -11.80 13.17
C SER A 174 -7.67 -12.22 12.14
N GLY A 175 -7.52 -11.51 11.01
CA GLY A 175 -6.49 -11.74 9.98
C GLY A 175 -5.75 -10.45 9.61
N SER A 176 -4.82 -10.48 8.66
CA SER A 176 -4.24 -9.20 8.21
C SER A 176 -5.26 -8.35 7.46
N MET A 177 -5.15 -7.03 7.54
CA MET A 177 -6.12 -6.14 6.88
C MET A 177 -5.85 -6.03 5.39
N ILE A 178 -4.57 -5.97 5.01
CA ILE A 178 -4.13 -5.98 3.62
C ILE A 178 -3.13 -7.12 3.48
N LEU A 179 -3.44 -8.07 2.60
CA LEU A 179 -2.62 -9.24 2.32
C LEU A 179 -2.18 -9.22 0.85
N ILE A 180 -0.87 -9.27 0.60
CA ILE A 180 -0.27 -9.15 -0.74
C ILE A 180 0.54 -10.43 -1.03
N ARG A 181 0.13 -11.23 -2.02
CA ARG A 181 0.55 -12.65 -2.11
C ARG A 181 1.41 -13.08 -3.29
N THR A 182 1.20 -12.54 -4.49
CA THR A 182 1.76 -13.13 -5.73
C THR A 182 2.59 -12.12 -6.49
N GLN A 183 3.42 -12.60 -7.43
CA GLN A 183 4.32 -11.75 -8.24
C GLN A 183 3.59 -10.64 -9.01
N THR A 184 2.30 -10.83 -9.29
CA THR A 184 1.45 -9.84 -9.96
C THR A 184 0.67 -8.97 -8.97
N SER A 185 0.76 -9.22 -7.67
CA SER A 185 0.15 -8.40 -6.61
C SER A 185 1.00 -7.15 -6.34
N GLN A 186 0.51 -5.99 -6.74
CA GLN A 186 1.10 -4.69 -6.44
C GLN A 186 0.16 -3.87 -5.55
N ALA A 187 0.73 -3.07 -4.64
CA ALA A 187 -0.06 -2.20 -3.78
C ALA A 187 0.63 -0.86 -3.56
N SER A 188 -0.16 0.21 -3.60
CA SER A 188 0.27 1.56 -3.26
C SER A 188 -0.65 2.13 -2.20
N LEU A 189 -0.10 2.55 -1.07
CA LEU A 189 -0.81 3.28 -0.03
C LEU A 189 -0.30 4.71 -0.02
N GLN A 190 -1.19 5.67 -0.24
CA GLN A 190 -0.87 7.09 -0.33
C GLN A 190 -1.74 7.88 0.64
N ASN A 191 -1.14 8.74 1.46
CA ASN A 191 -1.90 9.60 2.37
C ASN A 191 -2.88 8.80 3.24
N CYS A 192 -2.51 7.61 3.70
CA CYS A 192 -3.37 6.78 4.54
C CYS A 192 -3.00 6.93 6.01
N GLN A 193 -3.95 6.63 6.90
CA GLN A 193 -3.67 6.63 8.33
C GLN A 193 -4.30 5.44 9.03
N LEU A 194 -3.72 5.08 10.17
CA LEU A 194 -4.30 4.14 11.12
C LEU A 194 -3.96 4.66 12.52
N LYS A 195 -4.96 5.03 13.31
CA LYS A 195 -4.73 5.66 14.62
C LYS A 195 -4.96 4.73 15.80
N ASN A 196 -5.84 3.73 15.69
CA ASN A 196 -6.21 2.90 16.83
C ASN A 196 -6.19 1.42 16.46
N ILE A 197 -5.43 0.61 17.20
CA ILE A 197 -5.51 -0.85 17.15
C ILE A 197 -5.92 -1.33 18.54
N SER A 198 -7.01 -2.10 18.63
CA SER A 198 -7.40 -2.77 19.87
C SER A 198 -7.34 -4.30 19.80
N THR A 199 -6.99 -4.90 18.64
CA THR A 199 -6.97 -6.37 18.47
C THR A 199 -5.81 -6.87 17.60
N VAL A 200 -5.47 -8.15 17.79
CA VAL A 200 -4.17 -8.81 17.52
C VAL A 200 -3.97 -9.20 16.04
N ILE A 201 -3.54 -8.29 15.16
CA ILE A 201 -3.22 -8.62 13.76
C ILE A 201 -2.17 -7.71 13.11
N ASP A 202 -1.44 -8.23 12.12
CA ASP A 202 -0.56 -7.42 11.26
C ASP A 202 -1.41 -6.58 10.29
N LEU A 203 -1.20 -5.25 10.23
CA LEU A 203 -1.98 -4.38 9.34
C LEU A 203 -1.71 -4.72 7.87
N ILE A 204 -0.44 -4.72 7.47
CA ILE A 204 0.00 -5.02 6.11
C ILE A 204 0.88 -6.27 6.14
N THR A 205 0.46 -7.31 5.43
CA THR A 205 1.25 -8.51 5.21
C THR A 205 1.66 -8.61 3.76
N ILE A 206 2.96 -8.71 3.52
CA ILE A 206 3.56 -8.87 2.20
C ILE A 206 4.29 -10.22 2.16
N ASN A 207 3.87 -11.11 1.27
CA ASN A 207 4.51 -12.39 1.10
C ASN A 207 5.74 -12.29 0.18
N ALA A 208 6.67 -13.23 0.35
CA ALA A 208 7.81 -13.41 -0.51
C ALA A 208 7.38 -13.57 -1.96
N ASN A 209 8.13 -12.95 -2.87
CA ASN A 209 7.85 -12.96 -4.30
C ASN A 209 6.51 -12.33 -4.67
N ALA A 210 5.97 -11.43 -3.83
CA ALA A 210 4.90 -10.57 -4.30
C ALA A 210 5.42 -9.50 -5.27
N GLY A 211 4.54 -8.77 -5.94
CA GLY A 211 4.92 -7.59 -6.70
C GLY A 211 5.34 -6.44 -5.79
N ASP A 212 5.77 -5.34 -6.41
CA ASP A 212 6.29 -4.18 -5.69
C ASP A 212 5.21 -3.47 -4.88
N VAL A 213 5.62 -2.95 -3.72
CA VAL A 213 4.73 -2.27 -2.78
C VAL A 213 5.30 -0.90 -2.43
N SER A 214 4.46 0.13 -2.46
CA SER A 214 4.81 1.48 -2.04
C SER A 214 3.90 1.99 -0.92
N ILE A 215 4.49 2.67 0.07
CA ILE A 215 3.77 3.31 1.18
C ILE A 215 4.31 4.74 1.31
N THR A 216 3.49 5.73 1.00
CA THR A 216 3.92 7.12 0.91
C THR A 216 3.00 8.05 1.67
N SER A 217 3.56 8.97 2.46
CA SER A 217 2.81 9.97 3.21
C SER A 217 1.78 9.36 4.18
N CYS A 218 2.09 8.20 4.75
CA CYS A 218 1.19 7.47 5.64
C CYS A 218 1.51 7.70 7.13
N THR A 219 0.49 7.65 7.98
CA THR A 219 0.63 7.82 9.44
C THR A 219 0.06 6.62 10.19
N PHE A 220 0.91 5.86 10.87
CA PHE A 220 0.55 4.71 11.69
C PHE A 220 0.83 5.03 13.16
N GLY A 221 -0.24 5.08 13.96
CA GLY A 221 -0.21 5.48 15.36
C GLY A 221 -0.05 7.00 15.56
N THR A 222 -0.25 7.45 16.79
CA THR A 222 -0.14 8.84 17.24
C THR A 222 0.32 8.88 18.71
N THR A 223 0.64 10.06 19.24
CA THR A 223 0.96 10.24 20.68
C THR A 223 -0.25 10.02 21.60
N THR A 224 -1.48 10.17 21.10
CA THR A 224 -2.73 9.95 21.87
C THR A 224 -3.23 8.51 21.76
N TYR A 225 -3.05 7.91 20.59
CA TYR A 225 -3.47 6.57 20.25
C TYR A 225 -2.28 5.83 19.63
N GLY A 226 -1.56 5.08 20.47
CA GLY A 226 -0.50 4.18 20.01
C GLY A 226 -1.07 2.90 19.40
N ILE A 227 -0.22 2.17 18.69
CA ILE A 227 -0.52 0.83 18.18
C ILE A 227 0.10 -0.17 19.16
N SER A 228 -0.65 -0.66 20.13
CA SER A 228 -0.14 -1.67 21.07
C SER A 228 -0.74 -3.03 20.77
N SER A 229 0.11 -4.02 20.58
CA SER A 229 -0.30 -5.42 20.44
C SER A 229 0.69 -6.34 21.15
N THR A 230 0.27 -7.58 21.40
CA THR A 230 1.13 -8.57 22.05
C THR A 230 2.05 -9.30 21.08
N MET A 231 1.66 -9.46 19.82
CA MET A 231 2.37 -10.28 18.82
C MET A 231 2.40 -9.65 17.42
N SER A 232 1.73 -8.53 17.23
CA SER A 232 1.45 -7.96 15.91
C SER A 232 2.25 -6.68 15.65
N ARG A 233 2.34 -6.34 14.38
CA ARG A 233 3.12 -5.21 13.88
C ARG A 233 2.32 -4.46 12.82
N VAL A 234 2.79 -3.28 12.45
CA VAL A 234 2.16 -2.52 11.37
C VAL A 234 2.45 -3.20 10.04
N ILE A 235 3.71 -3.61 9.81
CA ILE A 235 4.13 -4.23 8.56
C ILE A 235 4.89 -5.52 8.85
N SER A 236 4.45 -6.60 8.21
CA SER A 236 5.08 -7.91 8.23
C SER A 236 5.38 -8.28 6.78
N ALA A 237 6.65 -8.24 6.39
CA ALA A 237 7.02 -8.35 4.99
C ALA A 237 8.14 -9.37 4.79
N SER A 238 7.90 -10.32 3.89
CA SER A 238 8.95 -11.13 3.28
C SER A 238 9.17 -10.60 1.86
N VAL A 239 10.39 -10.12 1.57
CA VAL A 239 10.72 -9.37 0.36
C VAL A 239 11.84 -10.09 -0.39
N GLY A 240 11.56 -10.46 -1.64
CA GLY A 240 12.48 -11.19 -2.50
C GLY A 240 12.48 -12.70 -2.25
N GLY A 241 13.63 -13.33 -2.47
CA GLY A 241 13.85 -14.77 -2.28
C GLY A 241 14.10 -15.48 -3.60
N SER A 242 13.05 -15.68 -4.40
CA SER A 242 13.14 -16.34 -5.71
C SER A 242 13.04 -15.37 -6.88
N VAL A 243 12.44 -14.19 -6.67
CA VAL A 243 12.33 -13.11 -7.65
C VAL A 243 12.73 -11.78 -7.01
N ALA A 244 13.09 -10.80 -7.83
CA ALA A 244 13.30 -9.43 -7.35
C ALA A 244 11.96 -8.84 -6.88
N GLN A 245 12.00 -8.11 -5.77
CA GLN A 245 10.83 -7.48 -5.18
C GLN A 245 11.26 -6.25 -4.39
N GLN A 246 10.50 -5.16 -4.52
CA GLN A 246 10.76 -3.92 -3.80
C GLN A 246 9.62 -3.58 -2.83
N LEU A 247 10.01 -3.15 -1.63
CA LEU A 247 9.15 -2.43 -0.69
C LEU A 247 9.74 -1.04 -0.44
N GLU A 248 9.05 -0.01 -0.91
CA GLU A 248 9.46 1.38 -0.69
C GLU A 248 8.50 2.08 0.28
N ILE A 249 9.06 2.68 1.33
CA ILE A 249 8.32 3.47 2.30
C ILE A 249 8.93 4.87 2.35
N SER A 250 8.13 5.88 2.02
CA SER A 250 8.59 7.27 1.99
C SER A 250 7.67 8.22 2.76
N ASN A 251 8.25 9.29 3.32
CA ASN A 251 7.50 10.40 3.93
C ASN A 251 6.44 9.95 4.96
N SER A 252 6.67 8.84 5.65
CA SER A 252 5.68 8.17 6.48
C SER A 252 6.11 8.13 7.94
N SER A 253 5.15 8.04 8.87
CA SER A 253 5.43 8.05 10.30
C SER A 253 4.82 6.85 11.02
N PHE A 254 5.59 6.28 11.95
CA PHE A 254 5.20 5.22 12.86
C PHE A 254 5.39 5.74 14.29
N THR A 255 4.31 5.84 15.07
CA THR A 255 4.36 6.43 16.42
C THR A 255 3.71 5.50 17.43
N GLN A 256 4.42 5.20 18.52
CA GLN A 256 3.96 4.30 19.58
C GLN A 256 3.49 2.93 19.02
N CYS A 257 4.23 2.39 18.05
CA CYS A 257 4.03 1.04 17.57
C CYS A 257 4.74 0.04 18.49
N THR A 258 3.97 -0.66 19.30
CA THR A 258 4.42 -1.55 20.37
C THR A 258 4.00 -2.98 20.09
N ASN A 259 4.98 -3.89 20.06
CA ASN A 259 4.81 -5.33 20.00
C ASN A 259 5.42 -5.96 21.25
N SER A 260 4.62 -6.14 22.31
CA SER A 260 5.14 -6.39 23.66
C SER A 260 5.83 -7.75 23.84
N ASN A 261 5.45 -8.77 23.05
CA ASN A 261 6.07 -10.10 23.09
C ASN A 261 6.68 -10.51 21.74
N GLY A 262 6.76 -9.60 20.77
CA GLY A 262 7.25 -9.88 19.43
C GLY A 262 8.38 -8.95 19.00
N ASN A 263 9.13 -9.36 17.99
CA ASN A 263 10.19 -8.53 17.41
C ASN A 263 9.61 -7.50 16.43
N GLY A 264 10.22 -6.31 16.42
CA GLY A 264 9.79 -5.20 15.58
C GLY A 264 8.47 -4.60 16.06
N GLY A 265 8.51 -3.44 16.71
CA GLY A 265 7.30 -2.74 17.14
C GLY A 265 6.47 -2.24 15.96
N ALA A 266 7.13 -1.69 14.95
CA ALA A 266 6.49 -1.23 13.72
C ALA A 266 6.60 -2.26 12.59
N MET A 267 7.80 -2.81 12.36
CA MET A 267 8.08 -3.64 11.18
C MET A 267 8.88 -4.91 11.50
N HIS A 268 8.51 -6.00 10.85
CA HIS A 268 9.32 -7.22 10.75
C HIS A 268 9.53 -7.54 9.28
N LEU A 269 10.81 -7.62 8.92
CA LEU A 269 11.25 -7.80 7.56
C LEU A 269 12.06 -9.09 7.42
N GLU A 270 11.71 -9.91 6.46
CA GLU A 270 12.53 -11.02 5.99
C GLU A 270 12.97 -10.69 4.56
N ILE A 271 14.24 -10.35 4.37
CA ILE A 271 14.75 -9.84 3.11
C ILE A 271 15.69 -10.88 2.50
N GLY A 272 15.20 -11.57 1.47
CA GLY A 272 15.95 -12.59 0.73
C GLY A 272 16.72 -12.01 -0.45
N SER A 273 17.40 -12.88 -1.20
CA SER A 273 18.06 -12.51 -2.46
C SER A 273 17.13 -11.77 -3.41
N GLY A 274 17.60 -10.65 -3.96
CA GLY A 274 16.80 -9.79 -4.86
C GLY A 274 15.73 -8.95 -4.17
N GLY A 275 15.55 -9.10 -2.85
CA GLY A 275 14.64 -8.27 -2.06
C GLY A 275 15.27 -6.94 -1.68
N GLU A 276 14.56 -5.85 -1.91
CA GLU A 276 15.01 -4.51 -1.53
C GLU A 276 13.92 -3.80 -0.71
N VAL A 277 14.24 -3.47 0.54
CA VAL A 277 13.42 -2.61 1.38
C VAL A 277 14.10 -1.26 1.52
N GLN A 278 13.39 -0.19 1.18
CA GLN A 278 13.92 1.17 1.24
C GLN A 278 13.01 2.07 2.08
N LEU A 279 13.60 2.76 3.05
CA LEU A 279 12.95 3.76 3.88
C LEU A 279 13.56 5.13 3.57
N SER A 280 12.74 6.12 3.20
CA SER A 280 13.18 7.50 2.93
C SER A 280 12.30 8.49 3.68
N GLU A 281 12.88 9.45 4.40
CA GLU A 281 12.10 10.46 5.15
C GLU A 281 11.06 9.81 6.09
N VAL A 282 11.38 8.63 6.64
CA VAL A 282 10.50 7.89 7.55
C VAL A 282 10.79 8.28 8.99
N LYS A 283 9.74 8.58 9.75
CA LYS A 283 9.84 8.84 11.19
C LYS A 283 9.33 7.64 11.99
N MET A 284 10.14 7.13 12.92
CA MET A 284 9.73 6.16 13.92
C MET A 284 9.93 6.77 15.32
N SER A 285 8.86 6.87 16.09
CA SER A 285 8.91 7.48 17.41
C SER A 285 8.23 6.61 18.46
N GLU A 286 8.91 6.37 19.59
CA GLU A 286 8.35 5.65 20.74
C GLU A 286 7.87 4.23 20.38
N CYS A 287 8.44 3.63 19.34
CA CYS A 287 8.15 2.25 18.97
C CYS A 287 8.87 1.27 19.92
N GLN A 288 8.22 0.17 20.26
CA GLN A 288 8.76 -0.83 21.16
C GLN A 288 8.57 -2.27 20.64
N GLY A 289 9.59 -3.11 20.81
CA GLY A 289 9.55 -4.53 20.48
C GLY A 289 10.49 -5.34 21.38
N THR A 290 10.45 -6.67 21.33
CA THR A 290 11.40 -7.51 22.07
C THR A 290 12.83 -7.28 21.57
N ASN A 291 13.06 -7.35 20.26
CA ASN A 291 14.28 -6.93 19.58
C ASN A 291 13.88 -5.94 18.47
N GLY A 292 14.66 -4.88 18.29
CA GLY A 292 14.35 -3.86 17.29
C GLY A 292 13.08 -3.10 17.65
N GLY A 293 13.20 -2.05 18.47
CA GLY A 293 12.00 -1.33 18.96
C GLY A 293 11.10 -0.82 17.84
N GLY A 294 11.69 -0.31 16.76
CA GLY A 294 10.98 0.00 15.52
C GLY A 294 10.99 -1.18 14.54
N ILE A 295 12.18 -1.67 14.20
CA ILE A 295 12.39 -2.59 13.08
C ILE A 295 13.17 -3.81 13.55
N TYR A 296 12.63 -4.99 13.27
CA TYR A 296 13.40 -6.23 13.26
C TYR A 296 13.53 -6.72 11.83
N SER A 297 14.73 -7.12 11.42
CA SER A 297 14.96 -7.66 10.08
C SER A 297 15.86 -8.90 10.09
N THR A 298 15.55 -9.88 9.25
CA THR A 298 16.48 -10.94 8.84
C THR A 298 16.83 -10.72 7.38
N ILE A 299 18.12 -10.65 7.06
CA ILE A 299 18.63 -10.35 5.72
C ILE A 299 19.53 -11.49 5.27
N SER A 300 19.35 -11.95 4.03
CA SER A 300 20.15 -13.02 3.45
C SER A 300 20.47 -12.81 1.97
N GLY A 301 21.55 -13.44 1.50
CA GLY A 301 21.96 -13.39 0.09
C GLY A 301 22.20 -11.95 -0.38
N SER A 302 21.57 -11.53 -1.47
CA SER A 302 21.65 -10.15 -1.98
C SER A 302 20.58 -9.21 -1.45
N GLY A 303 19.83 -9.62 -0.42
CA GLY A 303 18.78 -8.81 0.19
C GLY A 303 19.32 -7.51 0.81
N LYS A 304 18.54 -6.43 0.73
CA LYS A 304 18.96 -5.10 1.20
C LYS A 304 17.89 -4.43 2.07
N LEU A 305 18.32 -3.88 3.20
CA LEU A 305 17.58 -2.87 3.95
C LEU A 305 18.31 -1.53 3.82
N THR A 306 17.67 -0.55 3.19
CA THR A 306 18.24 0.79 3.00
C THR A 306 17.47 1.82 3.81
N ILE A 307 18.16 2.52 4.71
CA ILE A 307 17.68 3.67 5.45
C ILE A 307 18.29 4.91 4.79
N LYS A 308 17.47 5.80 4.24
CA LYS A 308 17.97 6.95 3.50
C LYS A 308 17.28 8.25 3.84
N ASP A 309 17.99 9.33 3.51
CA ASP A 309 17.47 10.68 3.39
C ASP A 309 16.44 11.08 4.45
N GLY A 310 16.92 11.51 5.61
CA GLY A 310 16.08 12.16 6.62
C GLY A 310 15.22 11.21 7.45
N CYS A 311 15.55 9.91 7.49
CA CYS A 311 14.89 8.99 8.42
C CYS A 311 15.19 9.37 9.88
N GLN A 312 14.18 9.35 10.74
CA GLN A 312 14.31 9.74 12.14
C GLN A 312 13.78 8.65 13.06
N PHE A 313 14.66 8.06 13.87
CA PHE A 313 14.31 7.14 14.94
C PHE A 313 14.46 7.87 16.27
N SER A 314 13.39 7.92 17.05
CA SER A 314 13.34 8.71 18.29
C SER A 314 12.69 7.93 19.41
N SER A 315 13.37 7.78 20.55
CA SER A 315 12.82 7.10 21.73
C SER A 315 12.28 5.69 21.47
N CYS A 316 12.77 5.01 20.43
CA CYS A 316 12.47 3.61 20.19
C CYS A 316 13.21 2.74 21.21
N SER A 317 12.57 1.71 21.73
CA SER A 317 13.19 0.83 22.73
C SER A 317 12.98 -0.67 22.48
N SER A 318 13.99 -1.47 22.81
CA SER A 318 13.81 -2.92 22.95
C SER A 318 13.57 -3.28 24.41
N SER A 319 12.45 -3.96 24.70
CA SER A 319 12.03 -4.25 26.07
C SER A 319 12.87 -5.35 26.72
N ASN A 320 13.20 -6.41 25.98
CA ASN A 320 13.88 -7.60 26.49
C ASN A 320 14.94 -8.14 25.50
N GLY A 321 15.60 -7.26 24.77
CA GLY A 321 16.47 -7.66 23.67
C GLY A 321 17.38 -6.56 23.18
N ASN A 322 17.89 -6.75 21.98
CA ASN A 322 18.92 -5.90 21.39
C ASN A 322 18.32 -4.91 20.37
N GLY A 323 19.05 -3.84 20.05
CA GLY A 323 18.68 -2.89 19.01
C GLY A 323 17.47 -2.04 19.39
N GLY A 324 17.68 -0.89 20.05
CA GLY A 324 16.57 -0.08 20.54
C GLY A 324 15.65 0.45 19.43
N ALA A 325 16.22 0.79 18.28
CA ALA A 325 15.47 1.11 17.06
C ALA A 325 15.46 -0.06 16.07
N ILE A 326 16.64 -0.56 15.72
CA ILE A 326 16.81 -1.57 14.66
C ILE A 326 17.59 -2.75 15.21
N TYR A 327 17.04 -3.94 15.01
CA TYR A 327 17.76 -5.21 15.15
C TYR A 327 17.81 -5.90 13.79
N ALA A 328 18.99 -6.22 13.30
CA ALA A 328 19.15 -6.93 12.04
C ALA A 328 19.97 -8.20 12.21
N VAL A 329 19.45 -9.34 11.76
CA VAL A 329 20.20 -10.59 11.58
C VAL A 329 20.70 -10.65 10.14
N LEU A 330 21.99 -10.87 9.95
CA LEU A 330 22.65 -10.97 8.66
C LEU A 330 23.17 -12.40 8.46
N ASN A 331 22.51 -13.15 7.58
CA ASN A 331 22.78 -14.56 7.35
C ASN A 331 23.25 -14.80 5.91
N SER A 332 24.45 -15.33 5.71
CA SER A 332 24.96 -15.71 4.37
C SER A 332 24.84 -14.56 3.35
N ILE A 333 25.20 -13.35 3.75
CA ILE A 333 25.10 -12.14 2.93
C ILE A 333 26.10 -12.21 1.75
N SER A 334 25.64 -11.84 0.56
CA SER A 334 26.46 -11.66 -0.66
C SER A 334 27.09 -10.25 -0.68
N ASP A 335 27.96 -9.95 -1.64
CA ASP A 335 28.70 -8.67 -1.65
C ASP A 335 27.79 -7.44 -1.89
N ASN A 336 26.58 -7.67 -2.39
CA ASN A 336 25.60 -6.63 -2.65
C ASN A 336 24.45 -6.60 -1.61
N GLY A 337 24.48 -7.46 -0.58
CA GLY A 337 23.43 -7.52 0.44
C GLY A 337 23.84 -6.84 1.75
N GLY A 338 22.87 -6.55 2.61
CA GLY A 338 23.12 -6.02 3.95
C GLY A 338 22.20 -4.87 4.34
N ILE A 339 22.66 -4.08 5.32
CA ILE A 339 21.99 -2.86 5.78
C ILE A 339 22.80 -1.64 5.34
N PHE A 340 22.12 -0.63 4.80
CA PHE A 340 22.75 0.56 4.25
C PHE A 340 22.09 1.81 4.85
N ILE A 341 22.90 2.72 5.40
CA ILE A 341 22.43 4.05 5.82
C ILE A 341 23.03 5.08 4.88
N ILE A 342 22.22 5.63 3.98
CA ILE A 342 22.69 6.46 2.86
C ILE A 342 21.97 7.82 2.89
N ASN A 343 22.70 8.90 3.08
CA ASN A 343 22.14 10.25 3.05
C ASN A 343 22.73 11.02 1.87
N THR A 344 21.87 11.55 1.00
CA THR A 344 22.24 12.30 -0.21
C THR A 344 22.90 13.64 0.14
N THR A 345 22.46 14.28 1.23
CA THR A 345 22.98 15.56 1.70
C THR A 345 23.19 15.55 3.21
N THR A 346 24.04 16.45 3.71
CA THR A 346 24.21 16.62 5.17
C THR A 346 22.93 17.07 5.87
N SER A 347 22.06 17.82 5.18
CA SER A 347 20.74 18.24 5.68
C SER A 347 19.70 17.12 5.71
N SER A 348 19.93 16.03 4.97
CA SER A 348 19.07 14.84 4.95
C SER A 348 19.68 13.70 5.77
N GLN A 349 20.48 14.00 6.80
CA GLN A 349 21.08 12.94 7.62
C GLN A 349 20.01 12.19 8.42
N SER A 350 20.01 10.87 8.30
CA SER A 350 19.18 10.00 9.14
C SER A 350 19.71 9.98 10.58
N THR A 351 18.81 10.07 11.56
CA THR A 351 19.18 10.23 12.99
C THR A 351 18.56 9.15 13.87
N PHE A 352 19.29 8.77 14.92
CA PHE A 352 18.83 7.89 15.99
C PHE A 352 19.00 8.63 17.32
N ASN A 353 17.90 8.96 17.99
CA ASN A 353 17.93 9.80 19.19
C ASN A 353 17.16 9.14 20.33
N LEU A 354 17.75 9.10 21.53
CA LEU A 354 17.18 8.48 22.73
C LEU A 354 16.68 7.04 22.52
N CYS A 355 17.24 6.32 21.55
CA CYS A 355 16.93 4.91 21.36
C CYS A 355 17.71 4.07 22.37
N GLU A 356 17.04 3.10 22.99
CA GLU A 356 17.63 2.29 24.06
C GLU A 356 17.33 0.80 23.88
N ALA A 357 18.32 -0.03 24.20
CA ALA A 357 18.16 -1.46 24.24
C ALA A 357 18.39 -1.97 25.66
N SER A 358 17.57 -2.91 26.14
CA SER A 358 17.80 -3.53 27.45
C SER A 358 19.02 -4.46 27.48
N LEU A 359 19.48 -4.93 26.32
CA LEU A 359 20.70 -5.72 26.16
C LEU A 359 21.78 -4.96 25.34
N LEU A 360 21.97 -5.25 24.05
CA LEU A 360 23.05 -4.72 23.22
C LEU A 360 22.55 -3.78 22.12
N GLY A 361 23.44 -2.89 21.64
CA GLY A 361 23.21 -2.05 20.46
C GLY A 361 22.15 -0.97 20.68
N GLY A 362 22.44 0.01 21.56
CA GLY A 362 21.51 1.04 22.04
C GLY A 362 20.46 1.50 21.02
N ALA A 363 20.88 1.98 19.85
CA ALA A 363 19.97 2.24 18.72
C ALA A 363 19.92 1.09 17.71
N ILE A 364 21.07 0.59 17.28
CA ILE A 364 21.18 -0.43 16.23
C ILE A 364 22.01 -1.60 16.77
N TYR A 365 21.51 -2.80 16.55
CA TYR A 365 22.27 -4.03 16.75
C TYR A 365 22.27 -4.88 15.48
N LEU A 366 23.47 -5.32 15.08
CA LEU A 366 23.67 -6.21 13.93
C LEU A 366 24.17 -7.56 14.44
N ASP A 367 23.38 -8.60 14.22
CA ASP A 367 23.71 -9.98 14.54
C ASP A 367 24.26 -10.67 13.29
N LEU A 368 25.58 -10.85 13.24
CA LEU A 368 26.29 -11.41 12.10
C LEU A 368 26.42 -12.93 12.29
N SER A 369 25.85 -13.72 11.39
CA SER A 369 26.10 -15.17 11.41
C SER A 369 27.57 -15.46 11.11
N SER A 370 28.13 -16.49 11.76
CA SER A 370 29.51 -16.96 11.53
C SER A 370 29.86 -17.03 10.03
N GLY A 371 31.00 -16.45 9.67
CA GLY A 371 31.48 -16.27 8.31
C GLY A 371 31.10 -14.93 7.66
N THR A 372 30.11 -14.20 8.19
CA THR A 372 29.68 -12.89 7.66
C THR A 372 30.59 -11.75 8.14
N GLU A 373 31.27 -11.93 9.28
CA GLU A 373 32.18 -10.95 9.89
C GLU A 373 33.34 -10.52 8.98
N ASN A 374 33.82 -11.41 8.09
CA ASN A 374 34.94 -11.10 7.18
C ASN A 374 34.61 -10.04 6.12
N LYS A 375 33.34 -9.64 6.00
CA LYS A 375 32.88 -8.61 5.05
C LYS A 375 32.90 -7.20 5.61
N TYR A 376 33.00 -7.05 6.92
CA TYR A 376 32.98 -5.74 7.57
C TYR A 376 34.37 -5.51 8.18
N ASP A 377 35.04 -4.46 7.72
CA ASP A 377 36.22 -3.96 8.43
C ASP A 377 35.74 -3.24 9.69
N LEU A 378 35.79 -3.95 10.81
CA LEU A 378 35.37 -3.46 12.12
C LEU A 378 36.53 -2.85 12.92
N THR A 379 37.70 -2.62 12.29
CA THR A 379 38.89 -2.09 12.97
C THR A 379 38.91 -0.58 13.14
#